data_AF-A0A3D4I3Z2-F1
#
_entry.id   AF-A0A3D4I3Z2-F1
#
_cell.length_a   1.000
_cell.length_b   1.000
_cell.length_c   1.000
_cell.angle_alpha   90.00
_cell.angle_beta   90.00
_cell.angle_gamma   90.00
#
_symmetry.space_group_name_H-M   'P 1'
#
loop_
_entity.id
_entity.type
_entity.pdbx_description
1 polymer ?
#
loop_
_entity_poly.entity_id
_entity_poly.type
_entity_poly.pdbx_seq_one_letter_code
_entity_poly.pdbx_strand_id
1 'polypeptide(L)'
;GFGCYAPVVVSVMNSFFEGQKSKKAVDLTGCGIDELISLYIEKDNPVLIWATSNMKEPKKGDTWILKNTGGTFQWISGEHCLVLVGYDKNNYYFNDPYASNGIIPFEKGLVAERYGALGKQAVAVQDAA
;
A
#
# COMPACT_ATOMS: atom_id res chain seq x y z
N GLY A 1 5.73 10.53 -12.19
CA GLY A 1 6.40 9.24 -12.37
C GLY A 1 5.36 8.14 -12.41
N PHE A 2 5.79 6.94 -12.78
CA PHE A 2 4.98 5.73 -12.68
C PHE A 2 5.53 4.85 -11.55
N GLY A 3 4.77 3.83 -11.18
CA GLY A 3 5.12 2.90 -10.12
C GLY A 3 4.72 1.47 -10.47
N CYS A 4 4.73 0.63 -9.45
CA CYS A 4 4.19 -0.73 -9.52
C CYS A 4 3.15 -0.91 -8.43
N TYR A 5 2.29 -1.91 -8.64
CA TYR A 5 1.17 -2.22 -7.75
C TYR A 5 1.43 -3.48 -6.93
N ALA A 6 0.60 -3.71 -5.92
CA ALA A 6 0.78 -4.76 -4.91
C ALA A 6 1.21 -6.14 -5.46
N PRO A 7 0.61 -6.67 -6.56
CA PRO A 7 1.01 -7.99 -7.08
C PRO A 7 2.49 -8.08 -7.47
N VAL A 8 3.07 -7.01 -8.00
CA VAL A 8 4.49 -6.97 -8.40
C VAL A 8 5.37 -7.00 -7.16
N VAL A 9 5.04 -6.21 -6.14
CA VAL A 9 5.78 -6.18 -4.86
C VAL A 9 5.72 -7.54 -4.17
N VAL A 10 4.55 -8.17 -4.11
CA VAL A 10 4.38 -9.51 -3.54
C VAL A 10 5.24 -10.54 -4.27
N SER A 11 5.24 -10.52 -5.61
CA SER A 11 6.09 -11.41 -6.42
C SER A 11 7.57 -11.23 -6.10
N VAL A 12 8.05 -9.98 -6.03
CA VAL A 12 9.45 -9.68 -5.75
C VAL A 12 9.82 -10.08 -4.32
N MET A 13 9.03 -9.71 -3.31
CA MET A 13 9.28 -10.09 -1.91
C MET A 13 9.34 -11.62 -1.73
N ASN A 14 8.42 -12.35 -2.35
CA ASN A 14 8.42 -13.81 -2.25
C ASN A 14 9.65 -14.46 -2.90
N SER A 15 10.20 -13.89 -3.98
CA SER A 15 11.48 -14.38 -4.55
C SER A 15 12.66 -14.27 -3.57
N PHE A 16 12.66 -13.27 -2.66
CA PHE A 16 13.65 -13.18 -1.59
C PHE A 16 13.40 -14.19 -0.46
N PHE A 17 12.15 -14.60 -0.24
CA PHE A 17 11.77 -15.54 0.81
C PHE A 17 11.94 -17.02 0.43
N GLU A 18 12.16 -17.34 -0.85
CA GLU A 18 12.38 -18.73 -1.32
C GLU A 18 13.50 -19.45 -0.55
N GLY A 19 14.52 -18.72 -0.10
CA GLY A 19 15.60 -19.26 0.73
C GLY A 19 15.29 -19.34 2.24
N GLN A 20 14.25 -18.67 2.74
CA GLN A 20 14.02 -18.47 4.18
C GLN A 20 12.84 -19.26 4.77
N LYS A 21 12.01 -19.92 3.94
CA LYS A 21 10.88 -20.86 4.25
C LYS A 21 9.90 -20.52 5.39
N SER A 22 10.12 -19.44 6.13
CA SER A 22 9.41 -19.08 7.36
C SER A 22 8.53 -17.85 7.16
N LYS A 23 8.71 -17.11 6.06
CA LYS A 23 7.97 -15.88 5.76
C LYS A 23 7.39 -15.92 4.36
N LYS A 24 6.26 -15.25 4.18
CA LYS A 24 5.60 -15.05 2.89
C LYS A 24 5.00 -13.64 2.83
N ALA A 25 5.16 -12.97 1.70
CA ALA A 25 4.42 -11.76 1.38
C ALA A 25 3.04 -12.12 0.83
N VAL A 26 2.01 -11.42 1.32
CA VAL A 26 0.62 -11.62 0.92
C VAL A 26 0.04 -10.32 0.35
N ASP A 27 -0.75 -10.48 -0.71
CA ASP A 27 -1.53 -9.39 -1.30
C ASP A 27 -2.84 -9.27 -0.53
N LEU A 28 -3.06 -8.09 0.07
CA LEU A 28 -4.26 -7.73 0.83
C LEU A 28 -5.10 -6.69 0.08
N THR A 29 -4.91 -6.58 -1.23
CA THR A 29 -5.66 -5.64 -2.07
C THR A 29 -7.17 -5.87 -1.91
N GLY A 30 -7.88 -4.80 -1.56
CA GLY A 30 -9.33 -4.81 -1.34
C GLY A 30 -9.74 -4.80 0.13
N CYS A 31 -8.87 -5.20 1.06
CA CYS A 31 -9.15 -5.13 2.50
C CYS A 31 -9.43 -3.69 2.95
N GLY A 32 -10.34 -3.51 3.90
CA GLY A 32 -10.57 -2.23 4.55
C GLY A 32 -9.44 -1.84 5.48
N ILE A 33 -9.24 -0.54 5.71
CA ILE A 33 -8.18 -0.06 6.61
C ILE A 33 -8.36 -0.63 8.03
N ASP A 34 -9.59 -0.74 8.53
CA ASP A 34 -9.88 -1.31 9.85
C ASP A 34 -9.56 -2.82 9.96
N GLU A 35 -9.69 -3.55 8.84
CA GLU A 35 -9.26 -4.95 8.77
C GLU A 35 -7.73 -5.05 8.83
N LEU A 36 -7.01 -4.16 8.14
CA LEU A 36 -5.55 -4.10 8.23
C LEU A 36 -5.10 -3.78 9.66
N ILE A 37 -5.81 -2.89 10.36
CA ILE A 37 -5.52 -2.57 11.76
C ILE A 37 -5.66 -3.79 12.65
N SER A 38 -6.84 -4.42 12.66
CA SER A 38 -7.15 -5.54 13.55
C SER A 38 -6.37 -6.82 13.24
N LEU A 39 -6.13 -7.11 11.95
CA LEU A 39 -5.48 -8.36 11.55
C LEU A 39 -3.95 -8.28 11.64
N TYR A 40 -3.37 -7.10 11.42
CA TYR A 40 -1.93 -6.90 11.29
C TYR A 40 -1.35 -5.91 12.30
N ILE A 41 -1.80 -4.65 12.31
CA ILE A 41 -1.16 -3.60 13.11
C ILE A 41 -1.27 -3.85 14.62
N GLU A 42 -2.41 -4.31 15.11
CA GLU A 42 -2.60 -4.68 16.53
C GLU A 42 -1.78 -5.90 16.97
N LYS A 43 -1.19 -6.62 16.01
CA LYS A 43 -0.29 -7.76 16.24
C LYS A 43 1.15 -7.43 15.90
N ASP A 44 1.50 -6.14 15.90
CA ASP A 44 2.84 -5.62 15.58
C ASP A 44 3.36 -6.01 14.19
N ASN A 45 2.45 -6.28 13.24
CA ASN A 45 2.80 -6.58 11.85
C ASN A 45 2.51 -5.35 10.97
N PRO A 46 3.54 -4.63 10.48
CA PRO A 46 3.33 -3.47 9.62
C PRO A 46 2.81 -3.85 8.23
N VAL A 47 2.10 -2.93 7.59
CA VAL A 47 1.47 -3.15 6.27
C VAL A 47 1.88 -2.06 5.30
N LEU A 48 2.43 -2.43 4.14
CA LEU A 48 2.65 -1.50 3.03
C LEU A 48 1.31 -1.21 2.36
N ILE A 49 0.94 0.07 2.21
CA ILE A 49 -0.27 0.48 1.49
C ILE A 49 0.05 1.47 0.39
N TRP A 50 -0.83 1.53 -0.62
CA TRP A 50 -0.81 2.57 -1.64
C TRP A 50 -1.85 3.64 -1.32
N ALA A 51 -1.41 4.89 -1.35
CA ALA A 51 -2.22 6.08 -1.19
C ALA A 51 -1.65 7.16 -2.12
N THR A 52 -1.77 8.42 -1.75
CA THR A 52 -1.21 9.54 -2.52
C THR A 52 -0.11 10.26 -1.76
N SER A 53 0.85 10.84 -2.48
CA SER A 53 1.96 11.57 -1.87
C SER A 53 1.44 12.71 -0.97
N ASN A 54 1.87 12.72 0.29
CA ASN A 54 1.40 13.65 1.33
C ASN A 54 -0.14 13.66 1.50
N MET A 55 -0.82 12.54 1.20
CA MET A 55 -2.28 12.39 1.25
C MET A 55 -3.07 13.43 0.43
N LYS A 56 -2.46 14.00 -0.62
CA LYS A 56 -3.14 14.96 -1.51
C LYS A 56 -4.21 14.28 -2.35
N GLU A 57 -5.18 15.04 -2.83
CA GLU A 57 -6.21 14.51 -3.75
C GLU A 57 -5.57 13.82 -4.97
N PRO A 58 -6.07 12.62 -5.35
CA PRO A 58 -5.60 11.91 -6.54
C PRO A 58 -5.91 12.72 -7.80
N LYS A 59 -5.08 12.56 -8.83
CA LYS A 59 -5.28 13.22 -10.13
C LYS A 59 -5.26 12.20 -11.25
N LYS A 60 -5.97 12.47 -12.34
CA LYS A 60 -5.77 11.71 -13.58
C LYS A 60 -4.35 11.93 -14.07
N GLY A 61 -3.62 10.84 -14.29
CA GLY A 61 -2.32 10.84 -14.94
C GLY A 61 -2.43 10.49 -16.41
N ASP A 62 -1.37 9.90 -16.94
CA ASP A 62 -1.33 9.43 -18.32
C ASP A 62 -2.23 8.21 -18.54
N THR A 63 -2.59 7.99 -19.80
CA THR A 63 -3.45 6.88 -20.23
C THR A 63 -2.81 6.15 -21.39
N TRP A 64 -2.90 4.82 -21.41
CA TRP A 64 -2.40 3.99 -22.51
C TRP A 64 -3.27 2.75 -22.73
N ILE A 65 -3.05 2.08 -23.86
CA ILE A 65 -3.71 0.81 -24.19
C ILE A 65 -2.86 -0.36 -23.69
N LEU A 66 -3.46 -1.24 -22.91
CA LEU A 66 -2.83 -2.47 -22.44
C LEU A 66 -2.67 -3.45 -23.59
N LYS A 67 -1.43 -3.84 -23.90
CA LYS A 67 -1.12 -4.72 -25.05
C LYS A 67 -1.84 -6.07 -25.01
N ASN A 68 -2.03 -6.62 -23.81
CA ASN A 68 -2.60 -7.96 -23.60
C ASN A 68 -4.14 -7.97 -23.62
N THR A 69 -4.81 -6.87 -23.28
CA THR A 69 -6.28 -6.82 -23.22
C THR A 69 -6.89 -5.90 -24.27
N GLY A 70 -6.11 -5.00 -24.87
CA GLY A 70 -6.61 -3.90 -25.71
C GLY A 70 -7.37 -2.82 -24.92
N GLY A 71 -7.47 -2.96 -23.60
CA GLY A 71 -8.21 -2.03 -22.74
C GLY A 71 -7.44 -0.75 -22.45
N THR A 72 -8.16 0.36 -22.30
CA THR A 72 -7.60 1.64 -21.84
C THR A 72 -7.32 1.58 -20.35
N PHE A 73 -6.08 1.88 -19.97
CA PHE A 73 -5.66 2.01 -18.59
C PHE A 73 -5.34 3.48 -18.27
N GLN A 74 -5.90 3.99 -17.17
CA GLN A 74 -5.70 5.34 -16.66
C GLN A 74 -4.80 5.28 -15.42
N TRP A 75 -3.62 5.90 -15.49
CA TRP A 75 -2.76 6.06 -14.31
C TRP A 75 -3.33 7.09 -13.34
N ILE A 76 -3.14 6.87 -12.04
CA ILE A 76 -3.51 7.85 -11.00
C ILE A 76 -2.23 8.59 -10.61
N SER A 77 -2.16 9.87 -11.00
CA SER A 77 -1.03 10.74 -10.69
C SER A 77 -1.04 11.11 -9.20
N GLY A 78 0.17 11.18 -8.63
CA GLY A 78 0.37 11.35 -7.20
C GLY A 78 0.33 10.04 -6.41
N GLU A 79 0.29 8.89 -7.08
CA GLU A 79 0.48 7.57 -6.45
C GLU A 79 1.74 7.56 -5.58
N HIS A 80 1.62 6.93 -4.41
CA HIS A 80 2.70 6.75 -3.44
C HIS A 80 2.41 5.53 -2.58
N CYS A 81 3.46 4.89 -2.07
CA CYS A 81 3.34 3.80 -1.10
C CYS A 81 4.14 4.08 0.16
N LEU A 82 3.55 3.70 1.29
CA LEU A 82 4.07 3.97 2.64
C LEU A 82 3.65 2.83 3.57
N VAL A 83 4.42 2.63 4.63
CA VAL A 83 4.23 1.50 5.54
C VAL A 83 3.43 1.95 6.74
N LEU A 84 2.20 1.46 6.89
CA LEU A 84 1.36 1.63 8.07
C LEU A 84 1.99 0.88 9.24
N VAL A 85 2.26 1.59 10.33
CA VAL A 85 2.98 1.05 11.49
C VAL A 85 2.26 1.26 12.82
N GLY A 86 1.17 2.05 12.84
CA GLY A 86 0.46 2.31 14.08
C GLY A 86 -0.71 3.26 13.90
N TYR A 87 -1.42 3.50 14.99
CA TYR A 87 -2.57 4.40 15.01
C TYR A 87 -2.82 4.94 16.42
N ASP A 88 -3.48 6.09 16.51
CA ASP A 88 -4.05 6.60 17.76
C ASP A 88 -5.56 6.83 17.58
N LYS A 89 -6.18 7.63 18.46
CA LYS A 89 -7.60 7.96 18.33
C LYS A 89 -7.96 8.60 16.98
N ASN A 90 -7.11 9.48 16.46
CA ASN A 90 -7.39 10.40 15.35
C ASN A 90 -6.55 10.13 14.09
N ASN A 91 -5.41 9.46 14.22
CA ASN A 91 -4.41 9.33 13.15
C ASN A 91 -3.98 7.88 12.92
N TYR A 92 -3.52 7.63 11.71
CA TYR A 92 -2.64 6.52 11.36
C TYR A 92 -1.21 7.02 11.21
N TYR A 93 -0.23 6.20 11.59
CA TYR A 93 1.20 6.51 11.52
C TYR A 93 1.87 5.66 10.46
N PHE A 94 2.74 6.30 9.68
CA PHE A 94 3.41 5.66 8.56
C PHE A 94 4.90 5.91 8.57
N ASN A 95 5.69 4.91 8.19
CA ASN A 95 7.02 5.14 7.66
C ASN A 95 6.89 5.60 6.21
N ASP A 96 7.16 6.88 5.96
CA ASP A 96 7.07 7.52 4.65
C ASP A 96 8.48 7.70 4.05
N PRO A 97 8.79 7.02 2.92
CA PRO A 97 10.10 7.15 2.27
C PRO A 97 10.28 8.49 1.52
N TYR A 98 9.23 9.28 1.33
CA TYR A 98 9.31 10.56 0.64
C TYR A 98 10.07 11.59 1.48
N ALA A 99 11.03 12.28 0.86
CA ALA A 99 11.78 13.40 1.44
C ALA A 99 12.38 13.14 2.85
N SER A 100 12.69 11.87 3.17
CA SER A 100 13.18 11.46 4.50
C SER A 100 12.23 11.80 5.65
N ASN A 101 10.91 11.79 5.42
CA ASN A 101 9.89 12.10 6.42
C ASN A 101 9.95 11.21 7.67
N GLY A 102 10.36 9.94 7.52
CA GLY A 102 10.40 9.01 8.65
C GLY A 102 8.99 8.63 9.09
N ILE A 103 8.72 8.64 10.41
CA ILE A 103 7.38 8.37 10.95
C ILE A 103 6.53 9.65 10.87
N ILE A 104 5.45 9.61 10.10
CA ILE A 104 4.53 10.74 9.91
C ILE A 104 3.07 10.34 10.18
N PRO A 105 2.28 11.15 10.91
CA PRO A 105 0.86 10.91 11.11
C PRO A 105 0.00 11.50 9.97
N PHE A 106 -1.11 10.83 9.66
CA PHE A 106 -2.19 11.36 8.84
C PHE A 106 -3.55 11.03 9.48
N GLU A 107 -4.52 11.94 9.31
CA GLU A 107 -5.89 11.78 9.83
C GLU A 107 -6.58 10.56 9.21
N LYS A 108 -7.33 9.80 10.02
CA LYS A 108 -7.89 8.50 9.62
C LYS A 108 -8.85 8.57 8.43
N GLY A 109 -9.78 9.53 8.43
CA GLY A 109 -10.73 9.72 7.33
C GLY A 109 -10.01 10.00 6.03
N LEU A 110 -9.04 10.92 6.05
CA LEU A 110 -8.21 11.25 4.90
C LEU A 110 -7.45 10.02 4.38
N VAL A 111 -6.83 9.22 5.25
CA VAL A 111 -6.14 8.00 4.85
C VAL A 111 -7.10 7.02 4.17
N ALA A 112 -8.28 6.79 4.75
CA ALA A 112 -9.26 5.87 4.19
C ALA A 112 -9.69 6.28 2.77
N GLU A 113 -9.88 7.59 2.54
CA GLU A 113 -10.18 8.13 1.22
C GLU A 113 -9.03 7.92 0.22
N ARG A 114 -7.78 8.25 0.60
CA ARG A 114 -6.62 8.14 -0.32
C ARG A 114 -6.24 6.69 -0.61
N TYR A 115 -6.31 5.83 0.40
CA TYR A 115 -6.15 4.39 0.25
C TYR A 115 -7.23 3.81 -0.69
N GLY A 116 -8.49 4.22 -0.50
CA GLY A 116 -9.60 3.84 -1.37
C GLY A 116 -9.42 4.28 -2.81
N ALA A 117 -8.97 5.53 -3.03
CA ALA A 117 -8.74 6.07 -4.37
C ALA A 117 -7.68 5.30 -5.17
N LEU A 118 -6.76 4.62 -4.50
CA LEU A 118 -5.68 3.83 -5.10
C LEU A 118 -6.02 2.34 -5.15
N GLY A 119 -7.30 1.98 -5.04
CA GLY A 119 -7.79 0.62 -5.19
C GLY A 119 -7.56 -0.26 -3.97
N LYS A 120 -7.35 0.34 -2.78
CA LYS A 120 -7.12 -0.36 -1.52
C LYS A 120 -5.99 -1.40 -1.61
N GLN A 121 -4.89 -1.06 -2.27
CA GLN A 121 -3.76 -1.99 -2.42
C GLN A 121 -2.94 -2.05 -1.14
N ALA A 122 -2.71 -3.26 -0.63
CA ALA A 122 -1.97 -3.47 0.59
C ALA A 122 -1.15 -4.76 0.51
N VAL A 123 0.02 -4.76 1.15
CA VAL A 123 0.93 -5.91 1.22
C VAL A 123 1.44 -6.05 2.65
N ALA A 124 1.39 -7.27 3.18
CA ALA A 124 1.95 -7.61 4.48
C ALA A 124 2.87 -8.83 4.37
N VAL A 125 3.69 -9.05 5.40
CA VAL A 125 4.46 -10.28 5.57
C VAL A 125 3.85 -11.06 6.72
N GLN A 126 3.72 -12.36 6.54
CA GLN A 126 3.26 -13.28 7.58
C GLN A 126 4.12 -14.54 7.59
N ASP A 127 3.97 -15.35 8.63
CA ASP A 127 4.63 -16.65 8.67
C ASP A 127 4.12 -17.55 7.54
N ALA A 128 5.03 -18.31 6.95
CA ALA A 128 4.67 -19.35 6.00
C ALA A 128 4.00 -20.52 6.75
N ALA A 129 2.90 -21.03 6.18
CA ALA A 129 2.19 -22.20 6.70
C ALA A 129 2.96 -23.50 6.43
#